data_AF-A0A7C3YX76-F1
#
_entry.id   AF-A0A7C3YX76-F1
#
_cell.length_a   1.000
_cell.length_b   1.000
_cell.length_c   1.000
_cell.angle_alpha   90.00
_cell.angle_beta   90.00
_cell.angle_gamma   90.00
#
_symmetry.space_group_name_H-M   'P 1'
#
loop_
_entity.id
_entity.type
_entity.pdbx_description
1 polymer ?
#
loop_
_entity_poly.entity_id
_entity_poly.type
_entity_poly.pdbx_seq_one_letter_code
_entity_poly.pdbx_strand_id
1 'polypeptide(L)'
;MEKREELPRLWDSVPGFDFIEEVDLPELNSWFFDGTHSVPLLTPLYTWFWIRHCAFGSQYMAELFSAPRFKGFALRNVEGSDYIGMYIVRDEEEVKRRTERFREALMPWIEDFDGIWSAQKQELTSLYRRLLEVDLEKPTPIDLIHHLWDMISTHRRMWEIHFQGMYMSYAAFMACEDALRPYGYTSETPEFQA
;
A
#
# COMPACT_ATOMS: atom_id res chain seq x y z
N MET A 1 -10.26 -21.26 -37.53
CA MET A 1 -10.88 -21.17 -36.20
C MET A 1 -10.22 -22.22 -35.34
N GLU A 2 -9.04 -21.90 -34.81
CA GLU A 2 -8.26 -22.82 -33.99
C GLU A 2 -8.63 -22.62 -32.53
N LYS A 3 -8.93 -23.76 -31.88
CA LYS A 3 -9.42 -23.86 -30.51
C LYS A 3 -8.38 -23.26 -29.58
N ARG A 4 -8.74 -22.14 -28.95
CA ARG A 4 -8.08 -21.65 -27.74
C ARG A 4 -8.26 -22.75 -26.69
N GLU A 5 -7.16 -23.39 -26.30
CA GLU A 5 -7.15 -24.38 -25.21
C GLU A 5 -7.82 -23.74 -23.99
N GLU A 6 -8.69 -24.50 -23.33
CA GLU A 6 -9.36 -24.04 -22.10
C GLU A 6 -8.30 -23.66 -21.09
N LEU A 7 -8.23 -22.36 -20.77
CA LEU A 7 -7.41 -21.86 -19.67
C LEU A 7 -7.71 -22.73 -18.43
N PRO A 8 -6.70 -23.32 -17.78
CA PRO A 8 -6.92 -24.17 -16.62
C PRO A 8 -7.73 -23.40 -15.57
N ARG A 9 -8.69 -24.11 -14.99
CA ARG A 9 -9.76 -23.53 -14.19
C ARG A 9 -9.18 -22.75 -12.99
N LEU A 10 -9.73 -21.56 -12.79
CA LEU A 10 -9.58 -20.53 -11.76
C LEU A 10 -9.55 -20.97 -10.26
N TRP A 11 -9.14 -22.20 -9.93
CA TRP A 11 -9.20 -22.75 -8.56
C TRP A 11 -7.84 -22.79 -7.85
N ASP A 12 -6.71 -22.60 -8.56
CA ASP A 12 -5.34 -22.58 -8.03
C ASP A 12 -4.81 -21.16 -7.75
N SER A 13 -5.71 -20.22 -7.38
CA SER A 13 -5.48 -18.76 -7.26
C SER A 13 -4.64 -18.30 -6.05
N VAL A 14 -3.64 -19.07 -5.63
CA VAL A 14 -2.69 -18.65 -4.58
C VAL A 14 -1.27 -18.62 -5.17
N PRO A 15 -0.61 -17.46 -5.18
CA PRO A 15 -1.00 -16.23 -4.48
C PRO A 15 -2.14 -15.44 -5.16
N GLY A 16 -2.38 -15.67 -6.46
CA GLY A 16 -3.25 -14.84 -7.29
C GLY A 16 -2.65 -13.45 -7.50
N PHE A 17 -3.18 -12.69 -8.48
CA PHE A 17 -2.50 -11.49 -9.02
C PHE A 17 -1.15 -11.81 -9.66
N ASP A 18 -1.03 -12.96 -10.34
CA ASP A 18 0.11 -13.23 -11.21
C ASP A 18 0.14 -12.25 -12.37
N PHE A 19 1.34 -11.92 -12.85
CA PHE A 19 1.51 -11.09 -14.03
C PHE A 19 0.99 -11.82 -15.27
N ILE A 20 0.01 -11.23 -15.94
CA ILE A 20 -0.56 -11.75 -17.19
C ILE A 20 -0.27 -10.71 -18.25
N GLU A 21 0.71 -11.01 -19.11
CA GLU A 21 1.23 -10.06 -20.11
C GLU A 21 0.12 -9.43 -20.96
N GLU A 22 -0.85 -10.24 -21.42
CA GLU A 22 -1.95 -9.79 -22.29
C GLU A 22 -2.98 -8.90 -21.59
N VAL A 23 -2.96 -8.84 -20.26
CA VAL A 23 -3.87 -8.02 -19.44
C VAL A 23 -3.13 -6.83 -18.86
N ASP A 24 -1.97 -7.08 -18.25
CA ASP A 24 -1.25 -6.10 -17.44
C ASP A 24 -0.42 -5.12 -18.29
N LEU A 25 0.17 -5.54 -19.42
CA LEU A 25 0.92 -4.61 -20.29
C LEU A 25 0.01 -3.59 -20.99
N PRO A 26 -1.16 -3.96 -21.56
CA PRO A 26 -2.06 -2.97 -22.14
C PRO A 26 -2.62 -1.97 -21.13
N GLU A 27 -2.79 -2.37 -19.87
CA GLU A 27 -3.28 -1.49 -18.79
C GLU A 27 -2.18 -0.55 -18.28
N LEU A 28 -0.99 -1.10 -18.00
CA LEU A 28 0.16 -0.37 -17.47
C LEU A 28 1.40 -0.70 -18.28
N ASN A 29 1.85 0.28 -19.07
CA ASN A 29 3.01 0.14 -19.97
C ASN A 29 4.37 0.04 -19.24
N SER A 30 4.40 0.06 -17.91
CA SER A 30 5.66 0.07 -17.14
C SER A 30 5.50 -0.69 -15.83
N TRP A 31 6.27 -1.76 -15.71
CA TRP A 31 6.36 -2.62 -14.55
C TRP A 31 7.81 -2.67 -14.09
N PHE A 32 8.05 -2.46 -12.80
CA PHE A 32 9.38 -2.41 -12.20
C PHE A 32 9.54 -3.58 -11.23
N PHE A 33 10.69 -4.23 -11.26
CA PHE A 33 11.03 -5.27 -10.29
C PHE A 33 11.29 -4.63 -8.92
N ASP A 34 10.56 -5.07 -7.88
CA ASP A 34 10.74 -4.61 -6.51
C ASP A 34 11.72 -5.51 -5.75
N GLY A 35 13.00 -5.41 -6.14
CA GLY A 35 14.05 -6.24 -5.56
C GLY A 35 14.31 -6.00 -4.07
N THR A 36 13.84 -4.88 -3.50
CA THR A 36 13.98 -4.60 -2.07
C THR A 36 13.11 -5.53 -1.23
N HIS A 37 11.93 -5.90 -1.75
CA HIS A 37 10.96 -6.71 -1.01
C HIS A 37 10.86 -8.16 -1.50
N SER A 38 11.42 -8.53 -2.66
CA SER A 38 11.40 -9.90 -3.19
C SER A 38 12.76 -10.58 -3.35
N VAL A 39 13.79 -10.09 -2.64
CA VAL A 39 15.09 -10.78 -2.56
C VAL A 39 15.42 -11.08 -1.10
N PRO A 40 15.40 -12.36 -0.66
CA PRO A 40 15.09 -13.58 -1.44
C PRO A 40 13.61 -13.66 -1.85
N LEU A 41 13.31 -14.55 -2.81
CA LEU A 41 11.96 -14.76 -3.34
C LEU A 41 10.94 -15.04 -2.24
N LEU A 42 9.76 -14.49 -2.42
CA LEU A 42 8.67 -14.54 -1.47
C LEU A 42 8.01 -15.92 -1.46
N THR A 43 7.66 -16.40 -0.26
CA THR A 43 6.83 -17.61 -0.12
C THR A 43 5.42 -17.36 -0.63
N PRO A 44 4.70 -18.38 -1.14
CA PRO A 44 3.35 -18.19 -1.68
C PRO A 44 2.38 -17.49 -0.72
N LEU A 45 2.45 -17.80 0.57
CA LEU A 45 1.60 -17.16 1.58
C LEU A 45 1.97 -15.68 1.76
N TYR A 46 3.26 -15.36 1.85
CA TYR A 46 3.70 -13.98 1.98
C TYR A 46 3.29 -13.16 0.76
N THR A 47 3.54 -13.66 -0.44
CA THR A 47 3.15 -13.01 -1.71
C THR A 47 1.66 -12.69 -1.75
N TRP A 48 0.81 -13.62 -1.31
CA TRP A 48 -0.65 -13.40 -1.27
C TRP A 48 -1.01 -12.19 -0.40
N PHE A 49 -0.41 -12.07 0.79
CA PHE A 49 -0.67 -10.95 1.69
C PHE A 49 -0.06 -9.63 1.20
N TRP A 50 1.18 -9.69 0.71
CA TRP A 50 1.94 -8.55 0.24
C TRP A 50 1.26 -7.87 -0.94
N ILE A 51 1.10 -8.60 -2.05
CA ILE A 51 0.61 -8.06 -3.31
C ILE A 51 -0.80 -7.49 -3.18
N ARG A 52 -1.66 -8.12 -2.37
CA ARG A 52 -3.03 -7.66 -2.16
C ARG A 52 -3.08 -6.43 -1.28
N HIS A 53 -2.48 -6.48 -0.10
CA HIS A 53 -2.72 -5.46 0.91
C HIS A 53 -1.76 -4.27 0.80
N CYS A 54 -0.52 -4.47 0.35
CA CYS A 54 0.40 -3.37 0.07
C CYS A 54 -0.13 -2.49 -1.08
N ALA A 55 -0.48 -3.11 -2.21
CA ALA A 55 -1.09 -2.39 -3.34
C ALA A 55 -2.40 -1.71 -2.94
N PHE A 56 -3.28 -2.42 -2.23
CA PHE A 56 -4.54 -1.84 -1.75
C PHE A 56 -4.31 -0.66 -0.80
N GLY A 57 -3.38 -0.75 0.15
CA GLY A 57 -3.10 0.35 1.09
C GLY A 57 -2.65 1.62 0.36
N SER A 58 -1.82 1.47 -0.68
CA SER A 58 -1.39 2.56 -1.56
C SER A 58 -2.56 3.21 -2.30
N GLN A 59 -3.44 2.40 -2.89
CA GLN A 59 -4.64 2.88 -3.60
C GLN A 59 -5.65 3.53 -2.63
N TYR A 60 -5.85 2.94 -1.46
CA TYR A 60 -6.72 3.45 -0.41
C TYR A 60 -6.29 4.85 0.01
N MET A 61 -5.01 5.04 0.33
CA MET A 61 -4.46 6.33 0.71
C MET A 61 -4.60 7.34 -0.44
N ALA A 62 -4.26 6.95 -1.66
CA ALA A 62 -4.29 7.83 -2.81
C ALA A 62 -5.71 8.34 -3.13
N GLU A 63 -6.72 7.51 -2.90
CA GLU A 63 -8.12 7.91 -3.02
C GLU A 63 -8.57 8.76 -1.82
N LEU A 64 -8.27 8.31 -0.59
CA LEU A 64 -8.67 8.99 0.65
C LEU A 64 -8.19 10.45 0.70
N PHE A 65 -6.93 10.69 0.32
CA PHE A 65 -6.34 12.04 0.37
C PHE A 65 -6.32 12.74 -0.98
N SER A 66 -6.83 12.12 -2.03
CA SER A 66 -6.80 12.69 -3.38
C SER A 66 -5.36 12.97 -3.86
N ALA A 67 -4.48 11.97 -3.75
CA ALA A 67 -3.08 12.10 -4.17
C ALA A 67 -3.00 12.68 -5.60
N PRO A 68 -2.22 13.76 -5.84
CA PRO A 68 -2.37 14.57 -7.06
C PRO A 68 -2.05 13.86 -8.36
N ARG A 69 -0.92 13.14 -8.41
CA ARG A 69 -0.34 12.60 -9.64
C ARG A 69 -0.35 11.07 -9.74
N PHE A 70 -0.92 10.37 -8.77
CA PHE A 70 -1.07 8.91 -8.84
C PHE A 70 -2.28 8.40 -8.05
N LYS A 71 -2.78 7.21 -8.40
CA LYS A 71 -3.93 6.53 -7.77
C LYS A 71 -3.50 5.27 -7.01
N GLY A 72 -2.30 5.29 -6.46
CA GLY A 72 -1.62 4.11 -5.92
C GLY A 72 -0.90 3.29 -6.98
N PHE A 73 -0.58 2.05 -6.64
CA PHE A 73 0.09 1.10 -7.54
C PHE A 73 -0.58 -0.26 -7.52
N ALA A 74 -0.33 -1.03 -8.57
CA ALA A 74 -0.60 -2.45 -8.65
C ALA A 74 0.68 -3.23 -8.37
N LEU A 75 0.52 -4.39 -7.75
CA LEU A 75 1.57 -5.39 -7.63
C LEU A 75 1.16 -6.64 -8.41
N ARG A 76 2.13 -7.31 -9.04
CA ARG A 76 1.97 -8.60 -9.71
C ARG A 76 3.07 -9.56 -9.32
N ASN A 77 2.70 -10.82 -9.16
CA ASN A 77 3.64 -11.89 -8.87
C ASN A 77 4.26 -12.41 -10.17
N VAL A 78 5.58 -12.60 -10.17
CA VAL A 78 6.34 -13.29 -11.20
C VAL A 78 7.26 -14.27 -10.50
N GLU A 79 6.89 -15.55 -10.45
CA GLU A 79 7.71 -16.62 -9.88
C GLU A 79 8.22 -16.36 -8.44
N GLY A 80 7.40 -15.72 -7.58
CA GLY A 80 7.77 -15.37 -6.20
C GLY A 80 8.48 -14.04 -6.07
N SER A 81 8.67 -13.32 -7.16
CA SER A 81 9.05 -11.90 -7.15
C SER A 81 7.87 -10.98 -7.40
N ASP A 82 7.97 -9.74 -6.93
CA ASP A 82 6.95 -8.73 -7.13
C ASP A 82 7.37 -7.67 -8.14
N TYR A 83 6.42 -7.35 -9.01
CA TYR A 83 6.54 -6.28 -9.99
C TYR A 83 5.49 -5.21 -9.70
N ILE A 84 5.94 -3.96 -9.65
CA ILE A 84 5.12 -2.80 -9.33
C ILE A 84 4.80 -1.99 -10.59
N GLY A 85 3.51 -1.67 -10.77
CA GLY A 85 3.00 -0.80 -11.82
C GLY A 85 2.29 0.42 -11.22
N MET A 86 2.64 1.62 -11.66
CA MET A 86 2.12 2.87 -11.08
C MET A 86 0.89 3.40 -11.84
N TYR A 87 -0.20 3.67 -11.12
CA TYR A 87 -1.38 4.32 -11.70
C TYR A 87 -1.18 5.85 -11.76
N ILE A 88 -0.46 6.32 -12.78
CA ILE A 88 -0.12 7.74 -12.94
C ILE A 88 -1.31 8.54 -13.48
N VAL A 89 -1.61 9.67 -12.84
CA VAL A 89 -2.58 10.66 -13.33
C VAL A 89 -1.87 11.65 -14.24
N ARG A 90 -2.26 11.68 -15.51
CA ARG A 90 -1.67 12.54 -16.56
C ARG A 90 -2.54 13.71 -16.99
N ASP A 91 -3.83 13.65 -16.68
CA ASP A 91 -4.75 14.75 -16.97
C ASP A 91 -4.51 15.90 -15.99
N GLU A 92 -4.02 17.03 -16.50
CA GLU A 92 -3.64 18.18 -15.66
C GLU A 92 -4.85 18.83 -14.98
N GLU A 93 -6.06 18.74 -15.54
CA GLU A 93 -7.28 19.22 -14.87
C GLU A 93 -7.64 18.31 -13.67
N GLU A 94 -7.52 16.99 -13.83
CA GLU A 94 -7.66 16.06 -12.72
C GLU A 94 -6.61 16.32 -11.64
N VAL A 95 -5.34 16.49 -12.03
CA VAL A 95 -4.23 16.79 -11.10
C VAL A 95 -4.51 18.07 -10.31
N LYS A 96 -4.99 19.14 -10.97
CA LYS A 96 -5.31 20.40 -10.30
C LYS A 96 -6.41 20.20 -9.24
N ARG A 97 -7.52 19.56 -9.60
CA ARG A 97 -8.63 19.28 -8.68
C ARG A 97 -8.19 18.39 -7.50
N ARG A 98 -7.39 17.37 -7.76
CA ARG A 98 -6.83 16.48 -6.73
C ARG A 98 -5.89 17.25 -5.79
N THR A 99 -5.04 18.12 -6.35
CA THR A 99 -4.10 18.97 -5.58
C THR A 99 -4.82 19.87 -4.59
N GLU A 100 -5.93 20.49 -4.98
CA GLU A 100 -6.73 21.34 -4.09
C GLU A 100 -7.21 20.55 -2.87
N ARG A 101 -7.81 19.38 -3.09
CA ARG A 101 -8.27 18.49 -2.00
C ARG A 101 -7.13 17.94 -1.16
N PHE A 102 -6.02 17.57 -1.80
CA PHE A 102 -4.86 17.03 -1.10
C PHE A 102 -4.27 18.05 -0.12
N ARG A 103 -4.21 19.33 -0.49
CA ARG A 103 -3.74 20.40 0.40
C ARG A 103 -4.61 20.51 1.65
N GLU A 104 -5.93 20.48 1.49
CA GLU A 104 -6.87 20.49 2.62
C GLU A 104 -6.68 19.25 3.51
N ALA A 105 -6.51 18.07 2.91
CA ALA A 105 -6.29 16.82 3.62
C ALA A 105 -4.95 16.76 4.37
N LEU A 106 -3.93 17.50 3.91
CA LEU A 106 -2.61 17.55 4.53
C LEU A 106 -2.59 18.43 5.79
N MET A 107 -3.45 19.45 5.89
CA MET A 107 -3.42 20.40 7.00
C MET A 107 -3.53 19.74 8.38
N PRO A 108 -4.47 18.82 8.66
CA PRO A 108 -4.54 18.16 9.97
C PRO A 108 -3.27 17.39 10.34
N TRP A 109 -2.57 16.84 9.35
CA TRP A 109 -1.32 16.10 9.55
C TRP A 109 -0.15 17.03 9.89
N ILE A 110 -0.16 18.26 9.38
CA ILE A 110 0.83 19.29 9.74
C ILE A 110 0.52 19.86 11.14
N GLU A 111 -0.75 20.08 11.45
CA GLU A 111 -1.19 20.74 12.67
C GLU A 111 -1.15 19.82 13.91
N ASP A 112 -1.48 18.54 13.77
CA ASP A 112 -1.54 17.58 14.87
C ASP A 112 -1.10 16.16 14.45
N PHE A 113 0.14 16.04 13.96
CA PHE A 113 0.72 14.74 13.61
C PHE A 113 0.70 13.77 14.80
N ASP A 114 1.08 14.24 15.99
CA ASP A 114 1.20 13.39 17.18
C ASP A 114 -0.15 12.82 17.61
N GLY A 115 -1.22 13.63 17.57
CA GLY A 115 -2.58 13.17 17.86
C GLY A 115 -3.06 12.11 16.87
N ILE A 116 -2.88 12.35 15.56
CA ILE A 116 -3.25 11.40 14.50
C ILE A 116 -2.46 10.10 14.66
N TRP A 117 -1.14 10.18 14.80
CA TRP A 117 -0.29 9.00 14.91
C TRP A 117 -0.55 8.22 16.20
N SER A 118 -0.77 8.91 17.32
CA SER A 118 -1.12 8.25 18.59
C SER A 118 -2.43 7.48 18.48
N ALA A 119 -3.45 8.07 17.85
CA ALA A 119 -4.73 7.41 17.63
C ALA A 119 -4.60 6.17 16.71
N GLN A 120 -3.88 6.29 15.59
CA GLN A 120 -3.64 5.17 14.67
C GLN A 120 -2.85 4.04 15.34
N LYS A 121 -1.83 4.37 16.13
CA LYS A 121 -1.04 3.41 16.90
C LYS A 121 -1.89 2.70 17.96
N GLN A 122 -2.77 3.44 18.64
CA GLN A 122 -3.73 2.86 19.57
C GLN A 122 -4.69 1.90 18.85
N GLU A 123 -5.18 2.26 17.67
CA GLU A 123 -6.04 1.41 16.86
C GLU A 123 -5.34 0.09 16.49
N LEU A 124 -4.13 0.17 15.91
CA LEU A 124 -3.33 -0.99 15.51
C LEU A 124 -2.98 -1.89 16.69
N THR A 125 -2.53 -1.32 17.80
CA THR A 125 -2.19 -2.12 18.99
C THR A 125 -3.41 -2.77 19.62
N SER A 126 -4.58 -2.13 19.55
CA SER A 126 -5.84 -2.72 20.03
C SER A 126 -6.30 -3.86 19.13
N LEU A 127 -6.19 -3.73 17.81
CA LEU A 127 -6.44 -4.81 16.85
C LEU A 127 -5.53 -6.01 17.14
N TYR A 128 -4.24 -5.76 17.30
CA TYR A 128 -3.25 -6.80 17.56
C TYR A 128 -3.48 -7.52 18.90
N ARG A 129 -3.81 -6.79 19.97
CA ARG A 129 -4.14 -7.39 21.27
C ARG A 129 -5.30 -8.38 21.17
N ARG A 130 -6.37 -8.03 20.44
CA ARG A 130 -7.51 -8.94 20.23
C ARG A 130 -7.12 -10.23 19.52
N LEU A 131 -6.19 -10.16 18.57
CA LEU A 131 -5.69 -11.36 17.89
C LEU A 131 -4.94 -12.29 18.88
N LEU A 132 -4.23 -11.73 19.86
CA LEU A 132 -3.49 -12.50 20.86
C LEU A 132 -4.38 -13.10 21.97
N GLU A 133 -5.65 -12.70 22.07
CA GLU A 133 -6.58 -13.19 23.10
C GLU A 133 -7.15 -14.58 22.78
N VAL A 134 -6.97 -15.09 21.56
CA VAL A 134 -7.47 -16.41 21.14
C VAL A 134 -6.65 -17.53 21.79
N ASP A 135 -7.34 -18.44 22.51
CA ASP A 135 -6.72 -19.64 23.10
C ASP A 135 -6.41 -20.67 22.00
N LEU A 136 -5.13 -20.76 21.65
CA LEU A 136 -4.62 -21.70 20.66
C LEU A 136 -4.38 -23.12 21.20
N GLU A 137 -4.54 -23.37 22.50
CA GLU A 137 -4.39 -24.72 23.08
C GLU A 137 -5.64 -25.59 22.87
N LYS A 138 -6.83 -24.97 22.75
CA LYS A 138 -8.11 -25.67 22.58
C LYS A 138 -9.05 -25.05 21.54
N PRO A 139 -8.57 -24.63 20.35
CA PRO A 139 -9.43 -24.01 19.38
C PRO A 139 -10.29 -25.07 18.69
N THR A 140 -11.56 -24.74 18.43
CA THR A 140 -12.33 -25.51 17.45
C THR A 140 -11.89 -25.10 16.03
N PRO A 141 -12.12 -25.94 15.01
CA PRO A 141 -11.88 -25.54 13.62
C PRO A 141 -12.62 -24.25 13.21
N ILE A 142 -13.78 -23.99 13.83
CA ILE A 142 -14.57 -22.77 13.61
C ILE A 142 -13.86 -21.54 14.19
N ASP A 143 -13.26 -21.67 15.38
CA ASP A 143 -12.50 -20.59 15.99
C ASP A 143 -11.27 -20.22 15.16
N LEU A 144 -10.58 -21.23 14.61
CA LEU A 144 -9.40 -21.01 13.76
C LEU A 144 -9.73 -20.27 12.46
N ILE A 145 -10.84 -20.61 11.79
CA ILE A 145 -11.19 -19.93 10.53
C ILE A 145 -11.63 -18.48 10.78
N HIS A 146 -12.37 -18.22 11.87
CA HIS A 146 -12.72 -16.85 12.26
C HIS A 146 -11.47 -16.05 12.65
N HIS A 147 -10.55 -16.65 13.40
CA HIS A 147 -9.29 -16.01 13.76
C HIS A 147 -8.46 -15.66 12.52
N LEU A 148 -8.42 -16.54 11.50
CA LEU A 148 -7.77 -16.25 10.22
C LEU A 148 -8.42 -15.04 9.51
N TRP A 149 -9.75 -14.93 9.51
CA TRP A 149 -10.43 -13.78 8.93
C TRP A 149 -10.11 -12.48 9.67
N ASP A 150 -10.02 -12.53 10.99
CA ASP A 150 -9.62 -11.38 11.82
C ASP A 150 -8.17 -10.96 11.55
N MET A 151 -7.26 -11.93 11.39
CA MET A 151 -5.87 -11.67 11.00
C MET A 151 -5.78 -11.01 9.62
N ILE A 152 -6.52 -11.52 8.62
CA ILE A 152 -6.56 -10.93 7.28
C ILE A 152 -7.11 -9.50 7.33
N SER A 153 -8.20 -9.28 8.06
CA SER A 153 -8.81 -7.95 8.19
C SER A 153 -7.86 -6.96 8.88
N THR A 154 -7.20 -7.39 9.96
CA THR A 154 -6.21 -6.60 10.68
C THR A 154 -5.00 -6.27 9.82
N HIS A 155 -4.49 -7.24 9.05
CA HIS A 155 -3.38 -7.02 8.12
C HIS A 155 -3.73 -5.99 7.04
N ARG A 156 -4.93 -6.06 6.45
CA ARG A 156 -5.41 -5.04 5.51
C ARG A 156 -5.47 -3.66 6.15
N ARG A 157 -6.06 -3.53 7.34
CA ARG A 157 -6.17 -2.24 8.05
C ARG A 157 -4.80 -1.67 8.44
N MET A 158 -3.84 -2.53 8.78
CA MET A 158 -2.47 -2.13 9.01
C MET A 158 -1.86 -1.46 7.77
N TRP A 159 -2.05 -2.04 6.58
CA TRP A 159 -1.58 -1.43 5.34
C TRP A 159 -2.25 -0.10 5.00
N GLU A 160 -3.56 0.04 5.25
CA GLU A 160 -4.25 1.32 5.11
C GLU A 160 -3.62 2.40 5.99
N ILE A 161 -3.34 2.09 7.25
CA ILE A 161 -2.72 3.03 8.21
C ILE A 161 -1.25 3.30 7.83
N HIS A 162 -0.51 2.26 7.43
CA HIS A 162 0.89 2.36 7.00
C HIS A 162 1.03 3.38 5.85
N PHE A 163 0.23 3.23 4.79
CA PHE A 163 0.32 4.14 3.65
C PHE A 163 -0.15 5.56 3.97
N GLN A 164 -1.19 5.71 4.81
CA GLN A 164 -1.60 7.03 5.27
C GLN A 164 -0.45 7.75 5.98
N GLY A 165 0.14 7.11 7.00
CA GLY A 165 1.24 7.69 7.77
C GLY A 165 2.47 7.98 6.91
N MET A 166 2.90 7.01 6.10
CA MET A 166 4.07 7.15 5.23
C MET A 166 3.90 8.30 4.24
N TYR A 167 2.79 8.32 3.49
CA TYR A 167 2.62 9.29 2.41
C TYR A 167 2.41 10.71 2.94
N MET A 168 1.59 10.88 3.99
CA MET A 168 1.31 12.21 4.54
C MET A 168 2.54 12.80 5.24
N SER A 169 3.33 11.98 5.95
CA SER A 169 4.59 12.43 6.54
C SER A 169 5.60 12.83 5.46
N TYR A 170 5.73 12.01 4.41
CA TYR A 170 6.62 12.33 3.31
C TYR A 170 6.19 13.60 2.56
N ALA A 171 4.90 13.76 2.29
CA ALA A 171 4.37 14.97 1.65
C ALA A 171 4.58 16.23 2.49
N ALA A 172 4.37 16.15 3.81
CA ALA A 172 4.65 17.27 4.73
C ALA A 172 6.14 17.62 4.74
N PHE A 173 7.02 16.62 4.74
CA PHE A 173 8.46 16.82 4.66
C PHE A 173 8.88 17.50 3.35
N MET A 174 8.38 17.03 2.21
CA MET A 174 8.66 17.64 0.90
C MET A 174 8.15 19.09 0.83
N ALA A 175 6.98 19.37 1.42
CA ALA A 175 6.46 20.75 1.50
C ALA A 175 7.33 21.66 2.37
N CYS A 176 7.87 21.13 3.47
CA CYS A 176 8.85 21.84 4.31
C CYS A 176 10.13 22.14 3.52
N GLU A 177 10.69 21.15 2.83
CA GLU A 177 11.88 21.33 2.00
C GLU A 177 11.64 22.37 0.89
N ASP A 178 10.50 22.33 0.19
CA ASP A 178 10.14 23.32 -0.81
C ASP A 178 10.07 24.75 -0.24
N ALA A 179 9.55 24.90 0.98
CA ALA A 179 9.46 26.20 1.67
C ALA A 179 10.84 26.72 2.12
N LEU A 180 11.76 25.83 2.47
CA LEU A 180 13.09 26.16 2.97
C LEU A 180 14.14 26.30 1.85
N ARG A 181 13.91 25.73 0.67
CA ARG A 181 14.82 25.77 -0.48
C ARG A 181 15.30 27.19 -0.85
N PRO A 182 14.45 28.24 -0.86
CA PRO A 182 14.90 29.61 -1.15
C PRO A 182 15.92 30.17 -0.15
N TYR A 183 16.01 29.58 1.05
CA TYR A 183 16.93 29.96 2.11
C TYR A 183 18.22 29.12 2.10
N GLY A 184 18.39 28.23 1.11
CA GLY A 184 19.59 27.40 0.97
C GLY A 184 19.56 26.10 1.80
N TYR A 185 18.41 25.75 2.38
CA TYR A 185 18.24 24.50 3.10
C TYR A 185 17.59 23.42 2.23
N THR A 186 18.11 22.21 2.34
CA THR A 186 17.57 21.00 1.71
C THR A 186 17.60 19.86 2.73
N SER A 187 16.93 18.76 2.41
CA SER A 187 16.98 17.52 3.18
C SER A 187 18.41 17.01 3.41
N GLU A 188 19.36 17.33 2.53
CA GLU A 188 20.78 16.95 2.64
C GLU A 188 21.62 17.87 3.53
N THR A 189 21.06 18.98 4.02
CA THR A 189 21.83 19.91 4.87
C THR A 189 22.08 19.33 6.28
N PRO A 190 23.25 19.62 6.90
CA PRO A 190 23.64 19.03 8.19
C PRO A 190 22.58 19.15 9.29
N GLU A 191 21.80 20.22 9.28
CA GLU A 191 20.73 20.51 10.23
C GLU A 191 19.59 19.47 10.20
N PHE A 192 19.43 18.71 9.11
CA PHE A 192 18.40 17.67 8.94
C PHE A 192 18.93 16.23 8.93
N GLN A 193 20.23 16.03 9.18
CA GLN A 193 20.89 14.72 9.12
C GLN A 193 21.20 14.12 10.51
N ALA A 194 20.67 14.72 11.57
CA ALA A 194 20.93 14.35 12.97
C ALA A 194 20.04 13.21 13.48
#